data_AF-A0A6J5GIS0-F1
#
_entry.id   AF-A0A6J5GIS0-F1
#
_cell.length_a   1.000
_cell.length_b   1.000
_cell.length_c   1.000
_cell.angle_alpha   90.00
_cell.angle_beta   90.00
_cell.angle_gamma   90.00
#
_symmetry.space_group_name_H-M   'P 1'
#
loop_
_entity.id
_entity.type
_entity.pdbx_description
1 polymer ?
#
loop_
_entity_poly.entity_id
_entity_poly.type
_entity_poly.pdbx_seq_one_letter_code
_entity_poly.pdbx_strand_id
1 'polypeptide(L)'
;MRTIQRIERGETSGFDSRRAIARAFEFEDIDALNKPFSIPTPEELQATKEKFEREHITLKALPLETGRQLVRLAEMHSMDLSTPGFDLPREVDEEFATLIDFMREFRDVSDCYSETQKFEVYDELQQHIDALKASGVSLRYAERKLRLRFNGESADGKPFDTSVLYVVAFPAGKEPDEFATPRSVGLGP
;
A
#
# COMPACT_ATOMS: atom_id res chain seq x y z
N MET A 1 -5.37 20.44 -42.15
CA MET A 1 -4.79 19.56 -41.12
C MET A 1 -5.20 20.12 -39.75
N ARG A 2 -5.73 19.31 -38.82
CA ARG A 2 -6.25 19.80 -37.53
C ARG A 2 -5.11 20.02 -36.53
N THR A 3 -5.21 21.03 -35.66
CA THR A 3 -4.17 21.47 -34.72
C THR A 3 -3.62 20.35 -33.84
N ILE A 4 -4.46 19.40 -33.39
CA ILE A 4 -4.06 18.28 -32.53
C ILE A 4 -3.13 17.29 -33.25
N GLN A 5 -3.42 16.95 -34.51
CA GLN A 5 -2.64 15.98 -35.28
C GLN A 5 -1.20 16.46 -35.55
N ARG A 6 -0.97 17.77 -35.53
CA ARG A 6 0.38 18.35 -35.64
C ARG A 6 1.16 18.16 -34.35
N ILE A 7 0.50 18.34 -33.21
CA ILE A 7 1.08 18.15 -31.87
C ILE A 7 1.46 16.68 -31.65
N GLU A 8 0.57 15.76 -32.04
CA GLU A 8 0.83 14.31 -31.99
C GLU A 8 2.03 13.88 -32.85
N ARG A 9 2.32 14.63 -33.92
CA ARG A 9 3.49 14.40 -34.80
C ARG A 9 4.77 15.10 -34.32
N GLY A 10 4.75 15.72 -33.15
CA GLY A 10 5.88 16.44 -32.59
C GLY A 10 6.18 17.78 -33.28
N GLU A 11 5.25 18.29 -34.08
CA GLU A 11 5.40 19.59 -34.72
C GLU A 11 5.15 20.74 -33.75
N THR A 12 5.69 21.92 -34.06
CA THR A 12 5.59 23.11 -33.21
C THR A 12 4.14 23.51 -32.96
N SER A 13 3.83 23.71 -31.68
CA SER A 13 2.50 24.09 -31.19
C SER A 13 2.51 25.49 -30.59
N GLY A 14 1.46 26.26 -30.85
CA GLY A 14 1.30 27.60 -30.29
C GLY A 14 1.07 27.57 -28.78
N PHE A 15 1.40 28.68 -28.12
CA PHE A 15 1.23 28.87 -26.68
C PHE A 15 -0.22 28.61 -26.21
N ASP A 16 -1.20 29.12 -26.95
CA ASP A 16 -2.63 28.93 -26.65
C ASP A 16 -3.08 27.48 -26.85
N SER A 17 -2.49 26.76 -27.82
CA SER A 17 -2.78 25.33 -28.04
C SER A 17 -2.30 24.49 -26.87
N ARG A 18 -1.12 24.80 -26.31
CA ARG A 18 -0.58 24.12 -25.12
C ARG A 18 -1.39 24.43 -23.87
N ARG A 19 -1.86 25.67 -23.67
CA ARG A 19 -2.80 26.01 -22.59
C ARG A 19 -4.14 25.31 -22.72
N ALA A 20 -4.67 25.21 -23.94
CA ALA A 20 -5.92 24.50 -24.19
C ALA A 20 -5.81 23.00 -23.86
N ILE A 21 -4.66 22.38 -24.16
CA ILE A 21 -4.35 21.00 -23.77
C ILE A 21 -4.21 20.88 -22.25
N ALA A 22 -3.42 21.74 -21.61
CA ALA A 22 -3.26 21.74 -20.15
C ALA A 22 -4.62 21.82 -19.44
N ARG A 23 -5.53 22.67 -19.92
CA ARG A 23 -6.91 22.75 -19.43
C ARG A 23 -7.73 21.48 -19.71
N ALA A 24 -7.60 20.90 -20.90
CA ALA A 24 -8.32 19.68 -21.27
C ALA A 24 -7.89 18.46 -20.44
N PHE A 25 -6.65 18.44 -19.96
CA PHE A 25 -6.13 17.43 -19.05
C PHE A 25 -6.13 17.87 -17.58
N GLU A 26 -6.83 18.96 -17.26
CA GLU A 26 -7.05 19.43 -15.89
C GLU A 26 -5.75 19.69 -15.10
N PHE A 27 -4.69 20.13 -15.78
CA PHE A 27 -3.48 20.59 -15.11
C PHE A 27 -3.81 21.81 -14.25
N GLU A 28 -3.34 21.83 -13.00
CA GLU A 28 -3.49 22.97 -12.09
C GLU A 28 -2.83 24.24 -12.65
N ASP A 29 -1.68 24.06 -13.32
CA ASP A 29 -0.97 25.14 -13.98
C ASP A 29 -1.22 25.09 -15.50
N ILE A 30 -1.99 26.07 -15.99
CA ILE A 30 -2.30 26.20 -17.43
C ILE A 30 -1.05 26.39 -18.29
N ASP A 31 0.07 26.84 -17.71
CA ASP A 31 1.35 27.02 -18.38
C ASP A 31 2.31 25.83 -18.23
N ALA A 32 1.88 24.73 -17.62
CA ALA A 32 2.73 23.55 -17.38
C ALA A 32 3.43 23.06 -18.64
N LEU A 33 2.75 23.06 -19.80
CA LEU A 33 3.29 22.62 -21.09
C LEU A 33 4.10 23.70 -21.84
N ASN A 34 4.13 24.92 -21.31
CA ASN A 34 4.94 26.03 -21.81
C ASN A 34 6.25 26.21 -21.02
N LYS A 35 6.32 25.64 -19.81
CA LYS A 35 7.52 25.65 -18.99
C LYS A 35 8.52 24.59 -19.48
N PRO A 36 9.83 24.84 -19.35
CA PRO A 36 10.82 23.79 -19.53
C PRO A 36 10.51 22.65 -18.55
N PHE A 37 10.42 21.42 -19.05
CA PHE A 37 10.39 20.25 -18.19
C PHE A 37 11.77 20.14 -17.54
N SER A 38 11.85 20.34 -16.22
CA SER A 38 13.05 19.99 -15.46
C SER A 38 13.15 18.47 -15.40
N ILE A 39 13.87 17.90 -16.36
CA ILE A 39 14.29 16.50 -16.30
C ILE A 39 15.41 16.45 -15.25
N PRO A 40 15.26 15.67 -14.17
CA PRO A 40 16.29 15.55 -13.15
C PRO A 40 17.61 15.10 -13.76
N THR A 41 18.70 15.70 -13.33
CA THR A 41 20.05 15.25 -13.68
C THR A 41 20.32 13.86 -13.08
N PRO A 42 21.30 13.10 -13.62
CA PRO A 42 21.69 11.82 -13.04
C PRO A 42 22.07 11.92 -11.56
N GLU A 43 22.70 13.02 -11.14
CA GLU A 43 23.08 13.28 -9.75
C GLU A 43 21.83 13.48 -8.86
N GLU A 44 20.83 14.24 -9.33
CA GLU A 44 19.58 14.45 -8.60
C GLU A 44 18.76 13.15 -8.49
N LEU A 45 18.76 12.32 -9.53
CA LEU A 45 18.12 10.99 -9.49
C LEU A 45 18.80 10.09 -8.45
N GLN A 46 20.14 10.07 -8.45
CA GLN A 46 20.92 9.27 -7.51
C GLN A 46 20.69 9.75 -6.07
N ALA A 47 20.73 11.06 -5.82
CA ALA A 47 20.45 11.63 -4.50
C ALA A 47 19.02 11.31 -4.02
N THR A 48 18.04 11.33 -4.93
CA THR A 48 16.64 10.97 -4.62
C THR A 48 16.52 9.48 -4.27
N LYS A 49 17.21 8.61 -5.01
CA LYS A 49 17.25 7.17 -4.73
C LYS A 49 17.90 6.87 -3.37
N GLU A 50 19.04 7.49 -3.08
CA GLU A 50 19.73 7.33 -1.79
C GLU A 50 18.88 7.84 -0.62
N LYS A 51 18.18 8.97 -0.82
CA LYS A 51 17.20 9.47 0.16
C LYS A 51 16.10 8.43 0.39
N PHE A 52 15.52 7.88 -0.67
CA PHE A 52 14.47 6.87 -0.59
C PHE A 52 14.94 5.62 0.17
N GLU A 53 16.10 5.05 -0.18
CA GLU A 53 16.67 3.86 0.47
C GLU A 53 17.02 4.10 1.95
N ARG A 54 17.43 5.32 2.28
CA ARG A 54 17.67 5.75 3.66
C ARG A 54 16.36 5.85 4.46
N GLU A 55 15.30 6.34 3.85
CA GLU A 55 14.02 6.63 4.53
C GLU A 55 13.05 5.44 4.50
N HIS A 56 13.22 4.48 3.60
CA HIS A 56 12.35 3.33 3.41
C HIS A 56 13.09 2.02 3.65
N ILE A 57 12.32 1.00 4.03
CA ILE A 57 12.77 -0.39 4.06
C ILE A 57 11.97 -1.18 3.04
N THR A 58 12.66 -1.99 2.26
CA THR A 58 12.01 -2.93 1.34
C THR A 58 11.69 -4.22 2.07
N LEU A 59 10.44 -4.64 1.99
CA LEU A 59 9.93 -5.87 2.59
C LEU A 59 9.60 -6.86 1.48
N LYS A 60 9.93 -8.13 1.72
CA LYS A 60 9.52 -9.22 0.83
C LYS A 60 8.02 -9.45 0.98
N ALA A 61 7.30 -9.40 -0.13
CA ALA A 61 5.88 -9.66 -0.21
C ALA A 61 5.64 -11.15 -0.48
N LEU A 62 4.92 -11.81 0.43
CA LEU A 62 4.59 -13.22 0.34
C LEU A 62 3.10 -13.39 0.02
N PRO A 63 2.70 -14.44 -0.71
CA PRO A 63 1.30 -14.69 -1.02
C PRO A 63 0.51 -15.00 0.26
N LEU A 64 -0.64 -14.37 0.41
CA LEU A 64 -1.62 -14.68 1.45
C LEU A 64 -2.76 -15.47 0.80
N GLU A 65 -2.75 -16.79 0.97
CA GLU A 65 -3.62 -17.69 0.20
C GLU A 65 -4.71 -18.34 1.03
N THR A 66 -4.54 -18.40 2.35
CA THR A 66 -5.46 -19.16 3.21
C THR A 66 -5.88 -18.43 4.47
N GLY A 67 -7.12 -18.65 4.90
CA GLY A 67 -7.64 -18.13 6.17
C GLY A 67 -6.83 -18.61 7.37
N ARG A 68 -6.38 -19.87 7.35
CA ARG A 68 -5.48 -20.43 8.38
C ARG A 68 -4.14 -19.69 8.47
N GLN A 69 -3.56 -19.31 7.33
CA GLN A 69 -2.34 -18.51 7.30
C GLN A 69 -2.58 -17.14 7.91
N LEU A 70 -3.70 -16.50 7.58
CA LEU A 70 -4.07 -15.20 8.12
C LEU A 70 -4.29 -15.23 9.63
N VAL A 71 -4.98 -16.25 10.17
CA VAL A 71 -5.11 -16.41 11.63
C VAL A 71 -3.75 -16.50 12.30
N ARG A 72 -2.84 -17.34 11.78
CA ARG A 72 -1.50 -17.47 12.38
C ARG A 72 -0.75 -16.14 12.38
N LEU A 73 -0.86 -15.38 11.31
CA LEU A 73 -0.24 -14.04 11.23
C LEU A 73 -0.89 -13.10 12.26
N ALA A 74 -2.22 -13.09 12.36
CA ALA A 74 -2.94 -12.28 13.34
C ALA A 74 -2.50 -12.59 14.78
N GLU A 75 -2.30 -13.86 15.13
CA GLU A 75 -1.84 -14.27 16.47
C GLU A 75 -0.37 -13.88 16.75
N MET A 76 0.48 -13.84 15.72
CA MET A 76 1.91 -13.53 15.87
C MET A 76 2.23 -12.04 15.92
N HIS A 77 1.29 -11.18 15.53
CA HIS A 77 1.51 -9.75 15.35
C HIS A 77 0.46 -8.95 16.13
N SER A 78 0.92 -8.08 17.03
CA SER A 78 0.05 -7.18 17.80
C SER A 78 -0.33 -5.91 17.03
N MET A 79 0.22 -5.71 15.84
CA MET A 79 -0.01 -4.54 15.00
C MET A 79 -0.15 -4.96 13.55
N ASP A 80 -1.02 -4.27 12.82
CA ASP A 80 -1.13 -4.42 11.37
C ASP A 80 -1.19 -3.08 10.65
N LEU A 81 -0.73 -3.07 9.40
CA LEU A 81 -0.99 -2.02 8.42
C LEU A 81 -1.59 -2.68 7.20
N SER A 82 -2.90 -2.53 7.06
CA SER A 82 -3.68 -3.16 6.01
C SER A 82 -4.26 -2.10 5.09
N THR A 83 -3.93 -2.16 3.80
CA THR A 83 -4.34 -1.14 2.82
C THR A 83 -4.49 -1.75 1.43
N PRO A 84 -5.42 -1.24 0.60
CA PRO A 84 -5.37 -1.48 -0.84
C PRO A 84 -4.08 -0.90 -1.43
N GLY A 85 -3.43 -1.65 -2.33
CA GLY A 85 -2.28 -1.20 -3.11
C GLY A 85 -2.66 -0.53 -4.44
N PHE A 86 -3.96 -0.40 -4.72
CA PHE A 86 -4.54 0.19 -5.92
C PHE A 86 -6.00 0.60 -5.64
N ASP A 87 -6.59 1.36 -6.54
CA ASP A 87 -7.99 1.77 -6.42
C ASP A 87 -8.93 0.58 -6.61
N LEU A 88 -9.65 0.22 -5.55
CA LEU A 88 -10.66 -0.83 -5.56
C LEU A 88 -12.04 -0.28 -5.92
N PRO A 89 -12.84 -0.99 -6.73
CA PRO A 89 -14.27 -0.72 -6.81
C PRO A 89 -14.92 -0.85 -5.43
N ARG A 90 -15.95 -0.03 -5.16
CA ARG A 90 -16.59 0.07 -3.84
C ARG A 90 -16.92 -1.29 -3.22
N GLU A 91 -17.55 -2.19 -3.97
CA GLU A 91 -17.97 -3.51 -3.48
C GLU A 91 -16.76 -4.38 -3.08
N VAL A 92 -15.65 -4.31 -3.82
CA VAL A 92 -14.43 -5.07 -3.54
C VAL A 92 -13.65 -4.45 -2.37
N ASP A 93 -13.70 -3.13 -2.25
CA ASP A 93 -13.12 -2.39 -1.12
C ASP A 93 -13.83 -2.71 0.20
N GLU A 94 -15.17 -2.81 0.17
CA GLU A 94 -15.97 -3.24 1.33
C GLU A 94 -15.65 -4.69 1.72
N GLU A 95 -15.45 -5.59 0.76
CA GLU A 95 -15.03 -6.96 1.02
C GLU A 95 -13.63 -7.02 1.68
N PHE A 96 -12.69 -6.23 1.18
CA PHE A 96 -11.35 -6.12 1.79
C PHE A 96 -11.41 -5.54 3.20
N ALA A 97 -12.21 -4.49 3.41
CA ALA A 97 -12.43 -3.92 4.74
C ALA A 97 -13.01 -4.96 5.71
N THR A 98 -14.02 -5.72 5.28
CA THR A 98 -14.64 -6.78 6.09
C THR A 98 -13.63 -7.84 6.51
N LEU A 99 -12.78 -8.29 5.59
CA LEU A 99 -11.68 -9.23 5.89
C LEU A 99 -10.74 -8.70 6.98
N ILE A 100 -10.33 -7.44 6.85
CA ILE A 100 -9.37 -6.81 7.78
C ILE A 100 -10.00 -6.58 9.14
N ASP A 101 -11.26 -6.14 9.19
CA ASP A 101 -12.00 -5.93 10.44
C ASP A 101 -12.18 -7.25 11.18
N PHE A 102 -12.63 -8.31 10.49
CA PHE A 102 -12.77 -9.64 11.08
C PHE A 102 -11.43 -10.19 11.61
N MET A 103 -10.34 -10.00 10.86
CA MET A 103 -9.00 -10.40 11.31
C MET A 103 -8.56 -9.67 12.59
N ARG A 104 -8.82 -8.36 12.67
CA ARG A 104 -8.48 -7.54 13.85
C ARG A 104 -9.34 -7.91 15.06
N GLU A 105 -10.64 -8.08 14.85
CA GLU A 105 -11.56 -8.55 15.90
C GLU A 105 -11.11 -9.90 16.43
N PHE A 106 -10.81 -10.86 15.55
CA PHE A 106 -10.29 -12.17 15.95
C PHE A 106 -8.97 -12.04 16.72
N ARG A 107 -8.01 -11.24 16.25
CA ARG A 107 -6.72 -11.03 16.95
C ARG A 107 -6.94 -10.61 18.40
N ASP A 108 -7.83 -9.64 18.60
CA ASP A 108 -8.06 -9.00 19.90
C ASP A 108 -8.69 -9.95 20.93
N VAL A 109 -9.34 -11.03 20.48
CA VAL A 109 -9.96 -12.06 21.36
C VAL A 109 -9.45 -13.48 21.10
N SER A 110 -8.32 -13.63 20.40
CA SER A 110 -7.82 -14.93 19.91
C SER A 110 -7.53 -15.94 21.04
N ASP A 111 -7.21 -15.45 22.23
CA ASP A 111 -6.98 -16.24 23.45
C ASP A 111 -8.26 -16.87 24.04
N CYS A 112 -9.43 -16.36 23.66
CA CYS A 112 -10.73 -16.90 24.04
C CYS A 112 -11.14 -18.13 23.20
N TYR A 113 -10.42 -18.42 22.11
CA TYR A 113 -10.73 -19.52 21.19
C TYR A 113 -9.89 -20.76 21.50
N SER A 114 -10.56 -21.91 21.64
CA SER A 114 -9.87 -23.20 21.56
C SER A 114 -9.35 -23.47 20.15
N GLU A 115 -8.34 -24.33 20.02
CA GLU A 115 -7.78 -24.73 18.72
C GLU A 115 -8.83 -25.30 17.76
N THR A 116 -9.86 -25.95 18.28
CA THR A 116 -10.98 -26.47 17.47
C THR A 116 -11.93 -25.39 17.00
N GLN A 117 -12.18 -24.36 17.81
CA GLN A 117 -13.04 -23.23 17.41
C GLN A 117 -12.39 -22.36 16.34
N LYS A 118 -11.04 -22.33 16.28
CA LYS A 118 -10.31 -21.60 15.24
C LYS A 118 -10.59 -22.11 13.82
N PHE A 119 -11.09 -23.34 13.64
CA PHE A 119 -11.45 -23.84 12.31
C PHE A 119 -12.58 -23.02 11.67
N GLU A 120 -13.57 -22.58 12.46
CA GLU A 120 -14.66 -21.73 11.95
C GLU A 120 -14.10 -20.37 11.47
N VAL A 121 -13.17 -19.81 12.23
CA VAL A 121 -12.44 -18.57 11.87
C VAL A 121 -11.63 -18.76 10.58
N TYR A 122 -10.98 -19.93 10.41
CA TYR A 122 -10.24 -20.23 9.18
C TYR A 122 -11.16 -20.21 7.96
N ASP A 123 -12.34 -20.83 8.09
CA ASP A 123 -13.29 -20.96 7.00
C ASP A 123 -13.91 -19.60 6.64
N GLU A 124 -14.23 -18.76 7.63
CA GLU A 124 -14.79 -17.42 7.40
C GLU A 124 -13.77 -16.48 6.73
N LEU A 125 -12.53 -16.43 7.24
CA LEU A 125 -11.46 -15.69 6.58
C LEU A 125 -11.17 -16.21 5.16
N GLN A 126 -11.28 -17.52 4.94
CA GLN A 126 -11.09 -18.11 3.61
C GLN A 126 -12.17 -17.63 2.63
N GLN A 127 -13.43 -17.53 3.06
CA GLN A 127 -14.52 -17.04 2.22
C GLN A 127 -14.24 -15.63 1.69
N HIS A 128 -13.78 -14.74 2.56
CA HIS A 128 -13.40 -13.38 2.18
C HIS A 128 -12.21 -13.34 1.21
N ILE A 129 -11.17 -14.14 1.48
CA ILE A 129 -10.01 -14.27 0.57
C ILE A 129 -10.45 -14.77 -0.81
N ASP A 130 -11.34 -15.76 -0.85
CA ASP A 130 -11.85 -16.33 -2.09
C ASP A 130 -12.76 -15.36 -2.85
N ALA A 131 -13.57 -14.56 -2.15
CA ALA A 131 -14.42 -13.52 -2.74
C ALA A 131 -13.58 -12.40 -3.40
N LEU A 132 -12.53 -11.95 -2.73
CA LEU A 132 -11.55 -11.01 -3.29
C LEU A 132 -10.85 -11.61 -4.53
N LYS A 133 -10.45 -12.88 -4.44
CA LYS A 133 -9.82 -13.60 -5.55
C LYS A 133 -10.74 -13.73 -6.76
N ALA A 134 -12.01 -14.05 -6.54
CA ALA A 134 -13.02 -14.11 -7.59
C ALA A 134 -13.23 -12.75 -8.27
N SER A 135 -12.99 -11.65 -7.55
CA SER A 135 -13.04 -10.28 -8.05
C SER A 135 -11.74 -9.81 -8.72
N GLY A 136 -10.76 -10.71 -8.91
CA GLY A 136 -9.48 -10.39 -9.55
C GLY A 136 -8.49 -9.69 -8.61
N VAL A 137 -8.66 -9.81 -7.30
CA VAL A 137 -7.73 -9.30 -6.29
C VAL A 137 -6.88 -10.42 -5.74
N SER A 138 -5.62 -10.12 -5.46
CA SER A 138 -4.69 -11.01 -4.80
C SER A 138 -4.10 -10.32 -3.59
N LEU A 139 -3.92 -11.07 -2.50
CA LEU A 139 -3.43 -10.54 -1.24
C LEU A 139 -1.96 -10.93 -1.07
N ARG A 140 -1.14 -9.94 -0.71
CA ARG A 140 0.22 -10.17 -0.25
C ARG A 140 0.36 -9.73 1.20
N TYR A 141 1.24 -10.41 1.92
CA TYR A 141 1.62 -10.00 3.26
C TYR A 141 3.14 -9.83 3.39
N ALA A 142 3.54 -9.02 4.36
CA ALA A 142 4.92 -8.95 4.81
C ALA A 142 4.98 -8.74 6.31
N GLU A 143 6.08 -9.16 6.93
CA GLU A 143 6.29 -9.02 8.37
C GLU A 143 7.49 -8.12 8.63
N ARG A 144 7.36 -7.21 9.60
CA ARG A 144 8.47 -6.34 10.00
C ARG A 144 8.58 -6.29 11.51
N LYS A 145 9.74 -6.68 12.04
CA LYS A 145 10.10 -6.45 13.44
C LYS A 145 10.51 -4.99 13.63
N LEU A 146 9.95 -4.36 14.66
CA LEU A 146 10.20 -2.98 15.05
C LEU A 146 10.67 -2.93 16.49
N ARG A 147 11.51 -1.94 16.80
CA ARG A 147 11.82 -1.55 18.17
C ARG A 147 11.27 -0.15 18.38
N LEU A 148 10.17 -0.04 19.11
CA LEU A 148 9.45 1.22 19.31
C LEU A 148 9.88 1.90 20.62
N ARG A 149 9.76 3.22 20.65
CA ARG A 149 9.83 4.06 21.86
C ARG A 149 8.62 4.98 21.85
N PHE A 150 7.89 5.06 22.95
CA PHE A 150 6.82 6.04 23.09
C PHE A 150 7.41 7.43 23.35
N ASN A 151 7.03 8.41 22.52
CA ASN A 151 7.36 9.81 22.78
C ASN A 151 6.40 10.34 23.85
N GLY A 152 6.85 10.40 25.11
CA GLY A 152 6.03 10.90 26.22
C GLY A 152 6.43 10.32 27.58
N GLU A 153 7.07 9.15 27.60
CA GLU A 153 7.79 8.70 28.78
C GLU A 153 9.12 9.45 28.87
N SER A 154 9.55 9.73 30.10
CA SER A 154 10.89 10.26 30.45
C SER A 154 11.97 9.58 29.60
N ALA A 155 13.14 10.21 29.40
CA ALA A 155 14.26 9.69 28.62
C ALA A 155 14.76 8.25 28.98
N ASP A 156 14.17 7.62 30.01
CA ASP A 156 14.33 6.24 30.47
C ASP A 156 13.29 5.23 29.96
N GLY A 157 12.31 5.63 29.13
CA GLY A 157 11.32 4.72 28.54
C GLY A 157 12.03 3.59 27.76
N LYS A 158 11.92 2.35 28.25
CA LYS A 158 12.64 1.22 27.65
C LYS A 158 12.03 0.91 26.27
N PRO A 159 12.85 0.81 25.22
CA PRO A 159 12.36 0.34 23.93
C PRO A 159 11.76 -1.06 24.07
N PHE A 160 10.64 -1.32 23.42
CA PHE A 160 10.06 -2.66 23.33
C PHE A 160 10.09 -3.14 21.88
N ASP A 161 10.29 -4.45 21.72
CA ASP A 161 10.27 -5.10 20.42
C ASP A 161 8.82 -5.50 20.10
N THR A 162 8.38 -5.15 18.90
CA THR A 162 7.07 -5.52 18.35
C THR A 162 7.21 -5.98 16.90
N SER A 163 6.15 -6.51 16.32
CA SER A 163 6.09 -6.90 14.92
C SER A 163 4.83 -6.32 14.27
N VAL A 164 4.98 -5.84 13.04
CA VAL A 164 3.88 -5.31 12.23
C VAL A 164 3.64 -6.27 11.07
N LEU A 165 2.38 -6.69 10.94
CA LEU A 165 1.87 -7.39 9.77
C LEU A 165 1.42 -6.37 8.72
N TYR A 166 1.89 -6.52 7.50
CA TYR A 166 1.36 -5.79 6.35
C TYR A 166 0.44 -6.72 5.59
N VAL A 167 -0.78 -6.30 5.28
CA VAL A 167 -1.69 -7.02 4.37
C VAL A 167 -2.12 -6.06 3.27
N VAL A 168 -1.74 -6.36 2.03
CA VAL A 168 -1.92 -5.44 0.90
C VAL A 168 -2.62 -6.15 -0.25
N ALA A 169 -3.68 -5.52 -0.75
CA ALA A 169 -4.41 -5.99 -1.92
C ALA A 169 -3.77 -5.48 -3.21
N PHE A 170 -3.63 -6.35 -4.20
CA PHE A 170 -3.10 -6.05 -5.53
C PHE A 170 -4.00 -6.62 -6.62
N PRO A 171 -3.97 -6.07 -7.84
CA PRO A 171 -4.61 -6.73 -8.97
C PRO A 171 -3.95 -8.09 -9.22
N ALA A 172 -4.75 -9.13 -9.42
CA ALA A 172 -4.25 -10.49 -9.63
C ALA A 172 -3.27 -10.54 -10.81
N GLY A 173 -2.11 -11.18 -10.59
CA GLY A 173 -1.03 -11.29 -11.57
C GLY A 173 -0.17 -10.03 -11.73
N LYS A 174 -0.44 -8.96 -10.96
CA LYS A 174 0.39 -7.75 -10.90
C LYS A 174 0.97 -7.52 -9.51
N GLU A 175 1.01 -8.56 -8.69
CA GLU A 175 1.54 -8.46 -7.34
C GLU A 175 3.06 -8.31 -7.39
N PRO A 176 3.63 -7.36 -6.63
CA PRO A 176 5.08 -7.26 -6.55
C PRO A 176 5.64 -8.35 -5.62
N ASP A 177 6.91 -8.74 -5.86
CA ASP A 177 7.66 -9.60 -4.92
C ASP A 177 8.15 -8.83 -3.69
N GLU A 178 8.17 -7.49 -3.77
CA GLU A 178 8.67 -6.61 -2.72
C GLU A 178 7.92 -5.28 -2.72
N PHE A 179 7.71 -4.68 -1.54
CA PHE A 179 7.23 -3.30 -1.42
C PHE A 179 8.00 -2.54 -0.35
N ALA A 180 8.12 -1.22 -0.54
CA ALA A 180 8.84 -0.34 0.35
C ALA A 180 7.88 0.32 1.36
N THR A 181 8.30 0.39 2.62
CA THR A 181 7.54 1.08 3.68
C THR A 181 8.43 2.09 4.39
N PRO A 182 7.89 3.23 4.87
CA PRO A 182 8.67 4.20 5.63
C PRO A 182 9.33 3.56 6.86
N ARG A 183 10.59 3.89 7.12
CA ARG A 183 11.31 3.37 8.29
C ARG A 183 10.71 3.91 9.58
N SER A 184 10.31 5.19 9.58
CA SER A 184 9.58 5.81 10.68
C SER A 184 8.08 5.58 10.50
N VAL A 185 7.50 4.71 11.32
CA VAL A 185 6.05 4.67 11.52
C VAL A 185 5.78 5.63 12.67
N GLY A 186 5.33 6.85 12.36
CA GLY A 186 4.79 7.72 13.39
C GLY A 186 3.50 7.07 13.88
N LEU A 187 3.51 6.54 15.11
CA LEU A 187 2.26 6.31 15.82
C LEU A 187 1.65 7.71 15.98
N GLY A 188 0.53 7.96 15.30
CA GLY A 188 -0.25 9.17 15.52
C GLY A 188 -0.64 9.30 17.00
N PRO A 189 -0.96 10.53 17.44
CA PRO A 189 -1.36 10.80 18.82
C PRO A 189 -2.55 9.95 19.28
#